data_AF-A0A7C4R8F7-F1
#
_entry.id   AF-A0A7C4R8F7-F1
#
_cell.length_a   1.000
_cell.length_b   1.000
_cell.length_c   1.000
_cell.angle_alpha   90.00
_cell.angle_beta   90.00
_cell.angle_gamma   90.00
#
_symmetry.space_group_name_H-M   'P 1'
#
loop_
_entity.id
_entity.type
_entity.pdbx_description
1 polymer ?
#
loop_
_entity_poly.entity_id
_entity_poly.type
_entity_poly.pdbx_seq_one_letter_code
_entity_poly.pdbx_strand_id
1 'polypeptide(L)'
;MPRKKLKDLKLGSVIIIFDRDFGKLIFRDIRGYGSLLDDAEWLLERTQQRSWGFMIRPVIQNGRSGLWIGEYVPTNNQIVQEEILFSKGSSTISKLLLKYAENKVNERKINRRIDVSALKKMLPESNIIQSFKYYVCPEERFYEKCPHIKEIYKAIEEKCGSSTKLYYSRVAEIISSIDKCHDVLICPLLASPNAFERILILNNILRNKKIGKIKIIDKSVIEVS
;
A
#
# COMPACT_ATOMS: atom_id res chain seq x y z
N MET A 1 -19.78 -8.20 -21.41
CA MET A 1 -21.11 -8.32 -20.77
C MET A 1 -21.88 -7.01 -20.97
N PRO A 2 -23.17 -7.01 -21.32
CA PRO A 2 -23.88 -5.79 -21.73
C PRO A 2 -24.29 -4.91 -20.53
N ARG A 3 -24.09 -3.59 -20.72
CA ARG A 3 -24.24 -2.42 -19.82
C ARG A 3 -25.63 -2.18 -19.17
N LYS A 4 -26.45 -3.22 -18.93
CA LYS A 4 -27.88 -3.08 -18.58
C LYS A 4 -28.28 -3.32 -17.11
N LYS A 5 -27.35 -3.56 -16.17
CA LYS A 5 -27.66 -3.97 -14.77
C LYS A 5 -27.49 -2.89 -13.67
N LEU A 6 -27.24 -1.62 -14.00
CA LEU A 6 -26.89 -0.58 -13.01
C LEU A 6 -28.06 0.33 -12.56
N LYS A 7 -29.30 0.12 -13.02
CA LYS A 7 -30.38 1.11 -12.88
C LYS A 7 -30.84 1.47 -11.45
N ASP A 8 -30.44 0.74 -10.41
CA ASP A 8 -30.81 1.02 -9.01
C ASP A 8 -29.64 0.98 -8.02
N LEU A 9 -28.41 1.20 -8.52
CA LEU A 9 -27.22 1.15 -7.69
C LEU A 9 -26.97 2.51 -7.01
N LYS A 10 -27.17 2.59 -5.68
CA LYS A 10 -26.77 3.78 -4.91
C LYS A 10 -25.28 3.70 -4.58
N LEU A 11 -24.54 4.75 -4.90
CA LEU A 11 -23.11 4.82 -4.70
C LEU A 11 -22.78 5.55 -3.40
N GLY A 12 -21.90 5.00 -2.57
CA GLY A 12 -21.37 5.73 -1.43
C GLY A 12 -20.30 6.73 -1.84
N SER A 13 -20.06 7.70 -0.97
CA SER A 13 -19.17 8.85 -1.21
C SER A 13 -17.70 8.61 -0.84
N VAL A 14 -17.34 7.39 -0.43
CA VAL A 14 -15.96 7.01 -0.10
C VAL A 14 -15.41 6.10 -1.17
N ILE A 15 -14.23 6.42 -1.69
CA ILE A 15 -13.47 5.55 -2.59
C ILE A 15 -12.10 5.32 -1.95
N ILE A 16 -11.65 4.06 -1.92
CA ILE A 16 -10.29 3.72 -1.53
C ILE A 16 -9.55 3.17 -2.73
N ILE A 17 -8.40 3.74 -3.02
CA ILE A 17 -7.48 3.27 -4.06
C ILE A 17 -6.38 2.46 -3.39
N PHE A 18 -6.11 1.29 -3.92
CA PHE A 18 -4.95 0.46 -3.64
C PHE A 18 -4.05 0.50 -4.87
N ASP A 19 -3.10 1.43 -4.86
CA ASP A 19 -2.07 1.51 -5.87
C ASP A 19 -0.92 0.57 -5.51
N ARG A 20 -0.45 -0.15 -6.53
CA ARG A 20 0.59 -1.16 -6.38
C ARG A 20 1.93 -0.58 -5.92
N ASP A 21 2.26 0.64 -6.31
CA ASP A 21 3.55 1.29 -6.06
C ASP A 21 3.43 2.38 -4.97
N PHE A 22 2.24 2.96 -4.80
CA PHE A 22 2.02 4.10 -3.91
C PHE A 22 1.14 3.78 -2.69
N GLY A 23 0.68 2.54 -2.56
CA GLY A 23 -0.06 2.09 -1.40
C GLY A 23 -1.52 2.55 -1.40
N LYS A 24 -2.04 2.85 -0.22
CA LYS A 24 -3.48 3.08 -0.03
C LYS A 24 -3.80 4.57 0.05
N LEU A 25 -4.73 5.03 -0.78
CA LEU A 25 -5.29 6.38 -0.76
C LEU A 25 -6.78 6.33 -0.45
N ILE A 26 -7.26 7.23 0.41
CA ILE A 26 -8.67 7.29 0.81
C ILE A 26 -9.24 8.63 0.39
N PHE A 27 -10.30 8.60 -0.43
CA PHE A 27 -11.05 9.76 -0.85
C PHE A 27 -12.41 9.75 -0.18
N ARG A 28 -12.75 10.86 0.47
CA ARG A 28 -14.05 11.10 1.09
C ARG A 28 -14.84 12.11 0.28
N ASP A 29 -16.16 12.08 0.47
CA ASP A 29 -17.09 13.06 -0.08
C ASP A 29 -17.02 13.18 -1.61
N ILE A 30 -16.77 12.06 -2.29
CA ILE A 30 -16.85 11.96 -3.74
C ILE A 30 -18.29 12.25 -4.17
N ARG A 31 -18.48 13.42 -4.80
CA ARG A 31 -19.72 13.89 -5.43
C ARG A 31 -19.58 13.89 -6.96
N GLY A 32 -18.94 12.88 -7.52
CA GLY A 32 -18.67 12.80 -8.96
C GLY A 32 -19.95 12.74 -9.82
N TYR A 33 -19.81 12.22 -11.02
CA TYR A 33 -20.86 12.07 -12.02
C TYR A 33 -21.98 11.08 -11.63
N GLY A 34 -21.86 10.42 -10.48
CA GLY A 34 -22.85 9.44 -10.02
C GLY A 34 -22.75 8.11 -10.77
N SER A 35 -21.59 7.86 -11.37
CA SER A 35 -21.26 6.69 -12.19
C SER A 35 -19.98 6.05 -11.65
N LEU A 36 -19.94 4.72 -11.59
CA LEU A 36 -18.78 4.00 -11.05
C LEU A 36 -17.53 4.26 -11.90
N LEU A 37 -17.68 4.15 -13.22
CA LEU A 37 -16.58 4.32 -14.17
C LEU A 37 -16.16 5.78 -14.22
N ASP A 38 -17.08 6.70 -14.52
CA ASP A 38 -16.72 8.12 -14.70
C ASP A 38 -16.09 8.72 -13.43
N ASP A 39 -16.57 8.34 -12.24
CA ASP A 39 -15.96 8.80 -10.97
C ASP A 39 -14.56 8.21 -10.78
N ALA A 40 -14.33 6.97 -11.20
CA ALA A 40 -13.03 6.32 -11.11
C ALA A 40 -12.03 6.90 -12.13
N GLU A 41 -12.44 7.09 -13.39
CA GLU A 41 -11.62 7.71 -14.43
C GLU A 41 -11.25 9.15 -14.03
N TRP A 42 -12.22 9.92 -13.53
CA TRP A 42 -11.99 11.27 -13.02
C TRP A 42 -10.98 11.33 -11.87
N LEU A 43 -10.99 10.33 -10.98
CA LEU A 43 -9.99 10.18 -9.93
C LEU A 43 -8.62 9.80 -10.49
N LEU A 44 -8.55 8.84 -11.43
CA LEU A 44 -7.31 8.38 -12.05
C LEU A 44 -6.58 9.50 -12.82
N GLU A 45 -7.33 10.39 -13.47
CA GLU A 45 -6.76 11.58 -14.13
C GLU A 45 -6.00 12.49 -13.15
N ARG A 46 -6.46 12.56 -11.90
CA ARG A 46 -6.00 13.50 -10.87
C ARG A 46 -5.04 12.88 -9.87
N THR A 47 -4.92 11.55 -9.84
CA THR A 47 -3.83 10.86 -9.14
C THR A 47 -2.59 10.84 -10.04
N GLN A 48 -1.59 11.65 -9.71
CA GLN A 48 -0.36 11.86 -10.50
C GLN A 48 0.54 10.63 -10.65
N GLN A 49 0.22 9.52 -10.00
CA GLN A 49 1.10 8.38 -9.77
C GLN A 49 0.40 7.12 -10.30
N ARG A 50 0.84 6.61 -11.47
CA ARG A 50 0.09 5.66 -12.30
C ARG A 50 0.82 4.32 -12.42
N SER A 51 0.57 3.43 -11.46
CA SER A 51 0.99 2.03 -11.59
C SER A 51 -0.22 1.15 -11.92
N TRP A 52 -0.22 -0.11 -11.46
CA TRP A 52 -1.40 -0.97 -11.48
C TRP A 52 -2.14 -0.81 -10.15
N GLY A 53 -3.44 -1.03 -10.14
CA GLY A 53 -4.14 -1.02 -8.86
C GLY A 53 -5.60 -1.36 -8.95
N PHE A 54 -6.26 -1.26 -7.81
CA PHE A 54 -7.71 -1.38 -7.76
C PHE A 54 -8.34 -0.33 -6.86
N MET A 55 -9.59 -0.02 -7.14
CA MET A 55 -10.43 0.83 -6.32
C MET A 55 -11.51 0.00 -5.66
N ILE A 56 -11.92 0.40 -4.46
CA ILE A 56 -13.14 -0.11 -3.84
C ILE A 56 -14.09 1.03 -3.54
N ARG A 57 -15.38 0.79 -3.78
CA ARG A 57 -16.46 1.72 -3.47
C ARG A 57 -17.65 0.98 -2.86
N PRO A 58 -18.22 1.48 -1.75
CA PRO A 58 -19.46 0.95 -1.21
C PRO A 58 -20.62 1.23 -2.18
N VAL A 59 -21.42 0.20 -2.43
CA VAL A 59 -22.62 0.27 -3.28
C VAL A 59 -23.81 -0.34 -2.54
N ILE A 60 -25.01 0.15 -2.82
CA ILE A 60 -26.25 -0.39 -2.26
C ILE A 60 -27.20 -0.72 -3.41
N GLN A 61 -27.67 -1.96 -3.44
CA GLN A 61 -28.69 -2.40 -4.39
C GLN A 61 -29.81 -3.09 -3.61
N ASN A 62 -31.06 -2.67 -3.83
CA ASN A 62 -32.24 -3.26 -3.18
C ASN A 62 -32.09 -3.40 -1.64
N GLY A 63 -31.54 -2.36 -0.99
CA GLY A 63 -31.29 -2.33 0.45
C GLY A 63 -30.09 -3.18 0.93
N ARG A 64 -29.43 -3.92 0.03
CA ARG A 64 -28.24 -4.72 0.36
C ARG A 64 -26.97 -3.91 0.11
N SER A 65 -26.14 -3.79 1.15
CA SER A 65 -24.81 -3.17 1.04
C SER A 65 -23.81 -4.16 0.45
N GLY A 66 -23.07 -3.71 -0.57
CA GLY A 66 -22.01 -4.44 -1.25
C GLY A 66 -20.82 -3.54 -1.59
N LEU A 67 -19.87 -4.09 -2.33
CA LEU A 67 -18.70 -3.37 -2.84
C LEU A 67 -18.63 -3.48 -4.36
N TRP A 68 -18.34 -2.37 -5.01
CA TRP A 68 -17.75 -2.37 -6.34
C TRP A 68 -16.23 -2.35 -6.20
N ILE A 69 -15.56 -3.11 -7.07
CA ILE A 69 -14.11 -3.24 -7.17
C ILE A 69 -13.74 -3.01 -8.63
N GLY A 70 -12.90 -2.03 -8.92
CA GLY A 70 -12.44 -1.72 -10.28
C GLY A 70 -10.93 -1.78 -10.37
N GLU A 71 -10.39 -2.63 -11.24
CA GLU A 71 -8.96 -2.72 -11.54
C GLU A 71 -8.58 -1.69 -12.62
N TYR A 72 -7.45 -1.03 -12.44
CA TYR A 72 -6.87 -0.12 -13.42
C TYR A 72 -5.41 -0.48 -13.71
N VAL A 73 -4.94 -0.01 -14.87
CA VAL A 73 -3.59 -0.27 -15.38
C VAL A 73 -2.87 1.06 -15.63
N PRO A 74 -1.53 1.05 -15.77
CA PRO A 74 -0.78 2.23 -16.13
C PRO A 74 -1.29 2.82 -17.45
N THR A 75 -1.11 4.14 -17.60
CA THR A 75 -1.31 4.93 -18.82
C THR A 75 -2.71 4.99 -19.42
N ASN A 76 -3.63 4.12 -19.01
CA ASN A 76 -5.02 4.14 -19.42
C ASN A 76 -5.85 4.51 -18.19
N ASN A 77 -6.36 5.74 -18.10
CA ASN A 77 -7.14 6.25 -16.95
C ASN A 77 -8.53 5.57 -16.85
N GLN A 78 -8.61 4.28 -17.11
CA GLN A 78 -9.80 3.50 -17.32
C GLN A 78 -9.77 2.26 -16.45
N ILE A 79 -10.95 1.81 -16.06
CA ILE A 79 -11.13 0.54 -15.39
C ILE A 79 -11.13 -0.57 -16.43
N VAL A 80 -10.19 -1.51 -16.30
CA VAL A 80 -10.02 -2.63 -17.24
C VAL A 80 -10.83 -3.86 -16.84
N GLN A 81 -11.13 -4.00 -15.55
CA GLN A 81 -11.91 -5.09 -14.99
C GLN A 81 -12.74 -4.62 -13.80
N GLU A 82 -13.96 -5.14 -13.66
CA GLU A 82 -14.89 -4.78 -12.60
C GLU A 82 -15.51 -6.00 -11.92
N GLU A 83 -15.71 -5.90 -10.62
CA GLU A 83 -16.44 -6.87 -9.81
C GLU A 83 -17.45 -6.13 -8.90
N ILE A 84 -18.65 -6.66 -8.74
CA ILE A 84 -19.63 -6.18 -7.77
C ILE A 84 -20.02 -7.34 -6.85
N LEU A 85 -19.76 -7.17 -5.55
CA LEU A 85 -19.91 -8.20 -4.54
C LEU A 85 -20.95 -7.80 -3.48
N PHE A 86 -21.82 -8.75 -3.14
CA PHE A 86 -22.85 -8.59 -2.09
C PHE A 86 -22.77 -9.68 -1.00
N SER A 87 -21.60 -10.31 -0.86
CA SER A 87 -21.28 -11.27 0.20
C SER A 87 -21.28 -10.64 1.60
N LYS A 88 -21.20 -11.48 2.65
CA LYS A 88 -21.06 -11.01 4.04
C LYS A 88 -19.81 -10.16 4.25
N GLY A 89 -18.69 -10.52 3.62
CA GLY A 89 -17.43 -9.78 3.69
C GLY A 89 -17.55 -8.39 3.07
N SER A 90 -18.02 -8.32 1.83
CA SER A 90 -18.23 -7.05 1.11
C SER A 90 -19.26 -6.17 1.82
N SER A 91 -20.34 -6.73 2.35
CA SER A 91 -21.33 -5.99 3.14
C SER A 91 -20.73 -5.38 4.43
N THR A 92 -19.84 -6.13 5.10
CA THR A 92 -19.17 -5.65 6.33
C THR A 92 -18.25 -4.46 6.04
N ILE A 93 -17.45 -4.55 4.98
CA ILE A 93 -16.56 -3.47 4.55
C ILE A 93 -17.38 -2.28 4.06
N SER A 94 -18.41 -2.51 3.24
CA SER A 94 -19.32 -1.47 2.73
C SER A 94 -19.94 -0.66 3.87
N LYS A 95 -20.51 -1.32 4.88
CA LYS A 95 -21.07 -0.65 6.07
C LYS A 95 -20.01 0.10 6.87
N LEU A 96 -18.77 -0.40 6.93
CA LEU A 96 -17.67 0.28 7.59
C LEU A 96 -17.31 1.59 6.87
N LEU A 97 -17.24 1.56 5.53
CA LEU A 97 -16.97 2.74 4.70
C LEU A 97 -18.10 3.77 4.76
N LEU A 98 -19.36 3.32 4.74
CA LEU A 98 -20.52 4.21 4.91
C LEU A 98 -20.51 4.90 6.28
N LYS A 99 -20.19 4.17 7.36
CA LYS A 99 -20.02 4.78 8.69
C LYS A 99 -18.86 5.77 8.76
N TYR A 100 -17.78 5.52 8.01
CA TYR A 100 -16.67 6.46 7.90
C TYR A 100 -17.05 7.73 7.15
N ALA A 101 -17.84 7.62 6.07
CA ALA A 101 -18.43 8.77 5.38
C ALA A 101 -19.25 9.65 6.33
N GLU A 102 -20.05 9.02 7.20
CA GLU A 102 -20.88 9.67 8.23
C GLU A 102 -20.11 10.18 9.46
N ASN A 103 -18.77 10.20 9.45
CA ASN A 103 -17.93 10.56 10.61
C ASN A 103 -18.12 9.70 11.87
N LYS A 104 -18.80 8.54 11.77
CA LYS A 104 -19.02 7.62 12.91
C LYS A 104 -17.82 6.71 13.18
N VAL A 105 -16.83 6.71 12.28
CA VAL A 105 -15.60 5.94 12.36
C VAL A 105 -14.44 6.85 11.98
N ASN A 106 -13.30 6.74 12.67
CA ASN A 106 -12.10 7.49 12.31
C ASN A 106 -11.23 6.74 11.30
N GLU A 107 -10.35 7.48 10.63
CA GLU A 107 -9.48 6.94 9.59
C GLU A 107 -8.48 5.91 10.11
N ARG A 108 -7.99 6.06 11.34
CA ARG A 108 -7.13 5.05 12.00
C ARG A 108 -7.79 3.67 12.04
N LYS A 109 -9.11 3.62 12.30
CA LYS A 109 -9.88 2.37 12.32
C LYS A 109 -10.11 1.82 10.92
N ILE A 110 -10.26 2.67 9.91
CA ILE A 110 -10.26 2.27 8.49
C ILE A 110 -8.92 1.65 8.11
N ASN A 111 -7.81 2.35 8.38
CA ASN A 111 -6.47 1.90 8.00
C ASN A 111 -6.10 0.55 8.63
N ARG A 112 -6.54 0.27 9.85
CA ARG A 112 -6.32 -1.02 10.54
C ARG A 112 -7.19 -2.17 10.02
N ARG A 113 -8.39 -1.89 9.49
CA ARG A 113 -9.35 -2.91 9.07
C ARG A 113 -9.39 -3.13 7.58
N ILE A 114 -8.95 -2.16 6.80
CA ILE A 114 -8.95 -2.16 5.35
C ILE A 114 -7.50 -2.04 4.89
N ASP A 115 -6.86 -3.20 4.80
CA ASP A 115 -5.58 -3.43 4.13
C ASP A 115 -5.72 -4.64 3.20
N VAL A 116 -4.80 -4.80 2.25
CA VAL A 116 -4.86 -5.88 1.25
C VAL A 116 -4.92 -7.27 1.87
N SER A 117 -4.22 -7.53 2.97
CA SER A 117 -4.26 -8.85 3.63
C SER A 117 -5.59 -9.13 4.30
N ALA A 118 -6.20 -8.11 4.91
CA ALA A 118 -7.55 -8.20 5.45
C ALA A 118 -8.59 -8.37 4.32
N LEU A 119 -8.45 -7.61 3.23
CA LEU A 119 -9.33 -7.70 2.07
C LEU A 119 -9.27 -9.10 1.43
N LYS A 120 -8.07 -9.67 1.21
CA LYS A 120 -7.92 -11.03 0.68
C LYS A 120 -8.62 -12.08 1.53
N LYS A 121 -8.57 -11.94 2.87
CA LYS A 121 -9.26 -12.86 3.80
C LYS A 121 -10.78 -12.66 3.80
N MET A 122 -11.24 -11.42 3.71
CA MET A 122 -12.66 -11.08 3.78
C MET A 122 -13.40 -11.27 2.46
N LEU A 123 -12.69 -11.22 1.33
CA LEU A 123 -13.21 -11.27 -0.03
C LEU A 123 -12.50 -12.36 -0.86
N PRO A 124 -12.58 -13.64 -0.43
CA PRO A 124 -11.97 -14.75 -1.18
C PRO A 124 -12.50 -14.88 -2.62
N GLU A 125 -13.69 -14.36 -2.89
CA GLU A 125 -14.36 -14.43 -4.20
C GLU A 125 -13.89 -13.36 -5.21
N SER A 126 -13.11 -12.35 -4.78
CA SER A 126 -12.65 -11.27 -5.67
C SER A 126 -11.34 -11.64 -6.36
N ASN A 127 -11.37 -11.89 -7.67
CA ASN A 127 -10.15 -12.22 -8.39
C ASN A 127 -9.18 -11.03 -8.44
N ILE A 128 -9.71 -9.82 -8.62
CA ILE A 128 -8.93 -8.56 -8.61
C ILE A 128 -8.14 -8.45 -7.29
N ILE A 129 -8.79 -8.64 -6.15
CA ILE A 129 -8.14 -8.52 -4.85
C ILE A 129 -7.19 -9.70 -4.59
N GLN A 130 -7.57 -10.93 -4.95
CA GLN A 130 -6.70 -12.11 -4.73
C GLN A 130 -5.41 -12.03 -5.54
N SER A 131 -5.48 -11.60 -6.80
CA SER A 131 -4.33 -11.46 -7.70
C SER A 131 -3.45 -10.26 -7.34
N PHE A 132 -4.01 -9.24 -6.68
CA PHE A 132 -3.27 -8.02 -6.35
C PHE A 132 -2.04 -8.28 -5.48
N LYS A 133 -0.92 -7.66 -5.87
CA LYS A 133 0.35 -7.66 -5.15
C LYS A 133 0.88 -6.24 -5.17
N TYR A 134 1.41 -5.76 -4.04
CA TYR A 134 2.19 -4.52 -4.02
C TYR A 134 3.57 -4.76 -4.66
N TYR A 135 4.06 -3.77 -5.42
CA TYR A 135 5.44 -3.76 -5.94
C TYR A 135 6.39 -3.03 -4.99
N VAL A 136 5.87 -2.03 -4.29
CA VAL A 136 6.57 -1.27 -3.25
C VAL A 136 5.95 -1.60 -1.91
N CYS A 137 6.78 -1.85 -0.89
CA CYS A 137 6.27 -2.06 0.46
C CYS A 137 5.56 -0.77 0.91
N PRO A 138 4.26 -0.79 1.25
CA PRO A 138 3.56 0.41 1.72
C PRO A 138 4.27 0.98 2.96
N GLU A 139 4.31 2.31 3.13
CA GLU A 139 4.92 2.99 4.29
C GLU A 139 4.45 2.41 5.64
N GLU A 140 3.24 1.88 5.67
CA GLU A 140 2.57 1.24 6.80
C GLU A 140 3.16 -0.14 7.18
N ARG A 141 3.82 -0.83 6.22
CA ARG A 141 4.52 -2.12 6.41
C ARG A 141 6.04 -1.96 6.53
N PHE A 142 6.53 -0.79 6.18
CA PHE A 142 7.93 -0.41 5.95
C PHE A 142 8.85 -0.61 7.16
N TYR A 143 8.32 -0.60 8.39
CA TYR A 143 9.15 -0.50 9.60
C TYR A 143 9.02 -1.68 10.56
N GLU A 144 7.81 -2.18 10.79
CA GLU A 144 7.56 -3.13 11.88
C GLU A 144 7.76 -4.59 11.45
N LYS A 145 7.39 -4.92 10.20
CA LYS A 145 7.25 -6.33 9.74
C LYS A 145 8.27 -6.79 8.69
N CYS A 146 9.24 -5.96 8.28
CA CYS A 146 10.26 -6.41 7.34
C CYS A 146 11.11 -7.54 7.99
N PRO A 147 11.08 -8.77 7.43
CA PRO A 147 11.76 -9.93 8.02
C PRO A 147 13.28 -9.89 7.78
N HIS A 148 13.72 -9.22 6.72
CA HIS A 148 15.12 -9.19 6.28
C HIS A 148 16.00 -8.16 6.99
N ILE A 149 15.45 -7.34 7.90
CA ILE A 149 16.23 -6.34 8.65
C ILE A 149 17.40 -6.98 9.40
N LYS A 150 17.19 -8.17 9.96
CA LYS A 150 18.25 -8.93 10.66
C LYS A 150 19.34 -9.39 9.70
N GLU A 151 18.97 -9.83 8.50
CA GLU A 151 19.93 -10.27 7.47
C GLU A 151 20.75 -9.09 6.94
N ILE A 152 20.10 -7.95 6.71
CA ILE A 152 20.79 -6.71 6.31
C ILE A 152 21.79 -6.26 7.37
N TYR A 153 21.37 -6.26 8.64
CA TYR A 153 22.26 -5.90 9.74
C TYR A 153 23.45 -6.86 9.83
N LYS A 154 23.20 -8.17 9.79
CA LYS A 154 24.24 -9.20 9.85
C LYS A 154 25.23 -9.10 8.68
N ALA A 155 24.74 -8.86 7.46
CA ALA A 155 25.60 -8.69 6.29
C ALA A 155 26.49 -7.44 6.38
N ILE A 156 26.01 -6.36 7.03
CA ILE A 156 26.83 -5.18 7.31
C ILE A 156 27.90 -5.53 8.35
N GLU A 157 27.55 -6.20 9.45
CA GLU A 157 28.52 -6.62 10.47
C GLU A 157 29.58 -7.58 9.91
N GLU A 158 29.19 -8.57 9.11
CA GLU A 158 30.09 -9.58 8.53
C GLU A 158 31.05 -8.96 7.50
N LYS A 159 30.58 -8.05 6.64
CA LYS A 159 31.40 -7.45 5.56
C LYS A 159 32.24 -6.27 6.03
N CYS A 160 31.90 -5.65 7.16
CA CYS A 160 32.52 -4.39 7.58
C CYS A 160 33.04 -4.38 9.02
N GLY A 161 32.69 -5.37 9.84
CA GLY A 161 33.03 -5.41 11.26
C GLY A 161 32.12 -4.51 12.12
N SER A 162 31.86 -4.94 13.35
CA SER A 162 31.15 -4.15 14.36
C SER A 162 32.02 -2.96 14.81
N SER A 163 31.42 -1.78 15.02
CA SER A 163 32.11 -0.57 15.46
C SER A 163 33.14 0.01 14.46
N THR A 164 33.00 -0.32 13.17
CA THR A 164 33.86 0.23 12.12
C THR A 164 33.25 1.50 11.52
N LYS A 165 34.10 2.50 11.23
CA LYS A 165 33.71 3.70 10.48
C LYS A 165 33.54 3.36 9.00
N LEU A 166 32.36 3.61 8.45
CA LEU A 166 31.99 3.26 7.08
C LEU A 166 31.48 4.46 6.30
N TYR A 167 31.77 4.48 5.00
CA TYR A 167 31.18 5.44 4.09
C TYR A 167 29.75 5.04 3.72
N TYR A 168 28.88 6.04 3.53
CA TYR A 168 27.49 5.83 3.11
C TYR A 168 27.35 5.00 1.83
N SER A 169 28.24 5.22 0.84
CA SER A 169 28.26 4.47 -0.42
C SER A 169 28.46 2.97 -0.20
N ARG A 170 29.36 2.59 0.71
CA ARG A 170 29.67 1.20 1.00
C ARG A 170 28.51 0.45 1.64
N VAL A 171 27.77 1.11 2.54
CA VAL A 171 26.57 0.54 3.14
C VAL A 171 25.44 0.45 2.11
N ALA A 172 25.30 1.43 1.23
CA ALA A 172 24.33 1.37 0.13
C ALA A 172 24.61 0.22 -0.85
N GLU A 173 25.88 -0.07 -1.15
CA GLU A 173 26.30 -1.25 -1.94
C GLU A 173 25.92 -2.57 -1.25
N ILE A 174 26.16 -2.69 0.06
CA ILE A 174 25.84 -3.92 0.81
C ILE A 174 24.34 -4.17 0.82
N ILE A 175 23.55 -3.14 1.11
CA ILE A 175 22.09 -3.17 1.02
C ILE A 175 21.66 -3.62 -0.38
N SER A 176 22.28 -3.07 -1.42
CA SER A 176 22.00 -3.39 -2.84
C SER A 176 22.42 -4.79 -3.26
N SER A 177 23.36 -5.41 -2.54
CA SER A 177 23.85 -6.77 -2.79
C SER A 177 23.03 -7.87 -2.12
N ILE A 178 22.06 -7.52 -1.26
CA ILE A 178 21.21 -8.49 -0.56
C ILE A 178 20.05 -8.87 -1.46
N ASP A 179 19.83 -10.17 -1.59
CA ASP A 179 18.89 -10.75 -2.53
C ASP A 179 17.49 -10.19 -2.33
N LYS A 180 16.80 -9.89 -3.43
CA LYS A 180 15.54 -9.14 -3.40
C LYS A 180 14.52 -9.95 -2.61
N CYS A 181 14.02 -9.34 -1.52
CA CYS A 181 12.98 -9.84 -0.62
C CYS A 181 12.03 -10.80 -1.35
N HIS A 182 12.17 -12.10 -1.09
CA HIS A 182 11.52 -13.16 -1.89
C HIS A 182 9.98 -13.10 -1.82
N ASP A 183 9.42 -12.32 -0.89
CA ASP A 183 7.99 -12.06 -0.74
C ASP A 183 7.57 -10.57 -0.93
N VAL A 184 8.50 -9.65 -1.27
CA VAL A 184 8.22 -8.21 -1.52
C VAL A 184 9.24 -7.67 -2.54
N LEU A 185 8.85 -7.34 -3.77
CA LEU A 185 9.81 -7.14 -4.88
C LEU A 185 10.84 -6.00 -4.73
N ILE A 186 10.69 -5.01 -3.84
CA ILE A 186 11.71 -3.97 -3.58
C ILE A 186 11.74 -3.56 -2.10
N CYS A 187 12.92 -3.67 -1.46
CA CYS A 187 13.19 -3.18 -0.12
C CYS A 187 13.26 -1.64 -0.12
N PRO A 188 12.64 -0.92 0.84
CA PRO A 188 12.79 0.53 1.02
C PRO A 188 14.19 1.11 0.93
N LEU A 189 15.16 0.34 1.42
CA LEU A 189 16.57 0.70 1.41
C LEU A 189 17.19 0.63 0.00
N LEU A 190 16.47 0.07 -0.97
CA LEU A 190 16.80 0.01 -2.39
C LEU A 190 16.03 1.03 -3.23
N ALA A 191 14.93 1.59 -2.71
CA ALA A 191 14.00 2.45 -3.44
C ALA A 191 14.30 3.96 -3.30
N SER A 192 14.88 4.42 -2.19
CA SER A 192 15.29 5.83 -2.09
C SER A 192 16.45 6.11 -3.07
N PRO A 193 16.43 7.17 -3.88
CA PRO A 193 17.55 7.52 -4.75
C PRO A 193 18.79 8.02 -3.98
N ASN A 194 18.63 8.34 -2.69
CA ASN A 194 19.65 9.00 -1.88
C ASN A 194 20.19 8.06 -0.79
N ALA A 195 21.51 7.84 -0.78
CA ALA A 195 22.21 7.01 0.21
C ALA A 195 22.03 7.49 1.66
N PHE A 196 21.92 8.80 1.87
CA PHE A 196 21.75 9.37 3.20
C PHE A 196 20.38 9.00 3.81
N GLU A 197 19.32 9.11 3.01
CA GLU A 197 17.96 8.74 3.43
C GLU A 197 17.86 7.25 3.74
N ARG A 198 18.42 6.38 2.87
CA ARG A 198 18.48 4.92 3.11
C ARG A 198 19.06 4.62 4.50
N ILE A 199 20.08 5.36 4.91
CA ILE A 199 20.82 5.08 6.14
C ILE A 199 20.15 5.67 7.38
N LEU A 200 19.49 6.83 7.27
CA LEU A 200 18.61 7.33 8.31
C LEU A 200 17.43 6.39 8.58
N ILE A 201 16.82 5.88 7.50
CA ILE A 201 15.73 4.91 7.54
C ILE A 201 16.19 3.63 8.23
N LEU A 202 17.34 3.07 7.81
CA LEU A 202 17.93 1.88 8.43
C LEU A 202 18.20 2.08 9.93
N ASN A 203 18.81 3.20 10.32
CA ASN A 203 19.11 3.51 11.73
C ASN A 203 17.86 3.52 12.60
N ASN A 204 16.80 4.18 12.13
CA ASN A 204 15.54 4.27 12.87
C ASN A 204 14.95 2.87 13.11
N ILE A 205 15.02 2.00 12.10
CA ILE A 205 14.54 0.61 12.20
C ILE A 205 15.36 -0.20 13.23
N LEU A 206 16.69 -0.12 13.16
CA LEU A 206 17.58 -0.87 14.05
C LEU A 206 17.34 -0.49 15.52
N ARG A 207 17.17 0.80 15.80
CA ARG A 207 16.85 1.32 17.14
C ARG A 207 15.49 0.86 17.63
N ASN A 208 14.45 0.93 16.78
CA ASN A 208 13.10 0.51 17.14
C ASN A 208 13.03 -0.99 17.44
N LYS A 209 13.80 -1.81 16.72
CA LYS A 209 13.87 -3.25 16.95
C LYS A 209 14.86 -3.68 18.05
N LYS A 210 15.62 -2.73 18.63
CA LYS A 210 16.69 -3.00 19.61
C LYS A 210 17.74 -4.00 19.11
N ILE A 211 18.05 -3.95 17.82
CA ILE A 211 19.01 -4.87 17.17
C ILE A 211 20.38 -4.21 17.01
N GLY A 212 20.42 -2.88 16.91
CA GLY A 212 21.65 -2.10 16.76
C GLY A 212 21.33 -0.63 16.55
N LYS A 213 22.35 0.15 16.18
CA LYS A 213 22.27 1.58 15.93
C LYS A 213 23.32 1.98 14.88
N ILE A 214 22.97 2.98 14.09
CA ILE A 214 23.92 3.67 13.21
C ILE A 214 24.10 5.08 13.75
N LYS A 215 25.35 5.47 14.02
CA LYS A 215 25.71 6.81 14.45
C LYS A 215 26.32 7.56 13.26
N ILE A 216 25.78 8.74 12.96
CA ILE A 216 26.38 9.64 11.98
C ILE A 216 27.54 10.35 12.68
N ILE A 217 28.76 10.17 12.15
CA ILE A 217 29.97 10.79 12.69
C ILE A 217 30.27 12.07 11.91
N ASP A 218 30.08 12.06 10.59
CA ASP A 218 30.34 13.20 9.70
C ASP A 218 29.49 13.10 8.42
N LYS A 219 29.54 14.12 7.54
CA LYS A 219 28.77 14.27 6.29
C LYS A 219 28.82 13.07 5.34
N SER A 220 29.80 12.17 5.47
CA SER A 220 29.92 10.96 4.65
C SER A 220 30.19 9.68 5.43
N VAL A 221 30.36 9.78 6.75
CA VAL A 221 30.89 8.70 7.60
C VAL A 221 29.90 8.35 8.71
N ILE A 222 29.65 7.05 8.83
CA ILE A 222 28.82 6.46 9.88
C ILE A 222 29.59 5.39 10.65
N GLU A 223 29.08 5.07 11.82
CA GLU A 223 29.50 3.95 12.66
C GLU A 223 28.28 3.08 12.95
N VAL A 224 28.45 1.76 12.85
CA VAL A 224 27.40 0.77 13.13
C VAL A 224 27.77 0.06 14.42
N SER A 225 26.86 0.06 15.40
CA SER A 225 27.07 -0.40 16.77
C SER A 225 25.85 -1.12 17.33
#